data_AF-A0A6M1YYD0-F1
#
_entry.id   AF-A0A6M1YYD0-F1
#
_cell.length_a   1.000
_cell.length_b   1.000
_cell.length_c   1.000
_cell.angle_alpha   90.00
_cell.angle_beta   90.00
_cell.angle_gamma   90.00
#
_symmetry.space_group_name_H-M   'P 1'
#
loop_
_entity.id
_entity.type
_entity.pdbx_description
1 polymer ?
#
loop_
_entity_poly.entity_id
_entity_poly.type
_entity_poly.pdbx_seq_one_letter_code
_entity_poly.pdbx_strand_id
1 'polypeptide(L)'
;MGMFSPESPDNEESRDMATDHQIDNITADPESLAFGLFSMLVTYEDHYNNIQNKYKGLSITWVIATFVSIGYLLSGYEKALNIDSLLIILFLTILASQGIFLIWFIDAGVYHKLISSIWLEIYKIEENHPEIGKSHHLVLELHKKDSDPEKFHGIFYATSIFFLLFVGLGSLSLYLYLIKKWLILITIFIFIVVIIAAHFLVRTPLFRTKDEN
;
A
#
# COMPACT_ATOMS: atom_id res chain seq x y z
N MET A 1 -31.69 35.55 -18.05
CA MET A 1 -33.11 35.47 -18.45
C MET A 1 -33.28 34.13 -19.16
N GLY A 2 -33.40 33.06 -18.38
CA GLY A 2 -33.54 31.68 -18.86
C GLY A 2 -34.79 31.10 -18.22
N MET A 3 -35.65 30.52 -19.05
CA MET A 3 -36.99 30.06 -18.70
C MET A 3 -36.97 29.00 -17.60
N PHE A 4 -37.72 29.28 -16.54
CA PHE A 4 -38.13 28.33 -15.52
C PHE A 4 -39.26 27.48 -16.12
N SER A 5 -39.03 26.17 -16.28
CA SER A 5 -40.09 25.23 -16.69
C SER A 5 -40.76 24.69 -15.42
N PRO A 6 -42.10 24.69 -15.33
CA PRO A 6 -42.80 24.25 -14.13
C PRO A 6 -42.77 22.71 -14.02
N GLU A 7 -42.43 22.24 -12.81
CA GLU A 7 -42.55 20.86 -12.38
C GLU A 7 -44.02 20.40 -12.48
N SER A 8 -44.25 19.25 -13.12
CA SER A 8 -45.55 18.59 -13.11
C SER A 8 -45.69 17.76 -11.82
N PRO A 9 -46.82 17.88 -11.10
CA PRO A 9 -47.05 17.12 -9.89
C PRO A 9 -47.61 15.73 -10.21
N ASP A 10 -47.35 14.82 -9.28
CA ASP A 10 -48.13 13.63 -8.94
C ASP A 10 -48.15 12.47 -9.94
N ASN A 11 -47.36 11.45 -9.63
CA ASN A 11 -47.76 10.05 -9.76
C ASN A 11 -46.96 9.20 -8.74
N GLU A 12 -47.29 9.38 -7.46
CA GLU A 12 -47.01 8.40 -6.41
C GLU A 12 -47.98 7.20 -6.58
N GLU A 13 -47.82 6.43 -7.66
CA GLU A 13 -48.31 5.05 -7.66
C GLU A 13 -47.30 4.23 -6.86
N SER A 14 -47.61 4.02 -5.59
CA SER A 14 -46.97 3.05 -4.72
C SER A 14 -47.14 1.64 -5.32
N ARG A 15 -46.26 1.28 -6.26
CA ARG A 15 -46.04 -0.12 -6.62
C ARG A 15 -45.26 -0.77 -5.50
N ASP A 16 -45.97 -1.15 -4.45
CA ASP A 16 -45.63 -2.31 -3.63
C ASP A 16 -45.75 -3.56 -4.54
N MET A 17 -44.87 -3.66 -5.53
CA MET A 17 -44.50 -4.95 -6.07
C MET A 17 -43.65 -5.58 -4.98
N ALA A 18 -44.32 -6.28 -4.07
CA ALA A 18 -43.71 -7.39 -3.38
C ALA A 18 -43.24 -8.34 -4.47
N THR A 19 -42.02 -8.12 -4.97
CA THR A 19 -41.29 -9.10 -5.73
C THR A 19 -41.03 -10.21 -4.73
N ASP A 20 -41.95 -11.17 -4.71
CA ASP A 20 -41.70 -12.51 -4.23
C ASP A 20 -40.62 -13.07 -5.13
N HIS A 21 -39.37 -12.66 -4.86
CA HIS A 21 -38.19 -13.24 -5.44
C HIS A 21 -38.16 -14.66 -4.88
N GLN A 22 -38.85 -15.55 -5.58
CA GLN A 22 -38.54 -16.96 -5.52
C GLN A 22 -37.08 -17.06 -5.92
N ILE A 23 -36.22 -17.08 -4.91
CA ILE A 23 -34.85 -17.55 -5.05
C ILE A 23 -35.05 -19.01 -5.41
N ASP A 24 -35.14 -19.29 -6.70
CA ASP A 24 -35.10 -20.64 -7.21
C ASP A 24 -33.97 -21.31 -6.46
N ASN A 25 -34.30 -22.40 -5.78
CA ASN A 25 -33.37 -23.13 -4.97
C ASN A 25 -32.37 -23.71 -5.99
N ILE A 26 -31.29 -22.97 -6.25
CA ILE A 26 -30.30 -23.31 -7.25
C ILE A 26 -29.74 -24.62 -6.74
N THR A 27 -30.22 -25.73 -7.28
CA THR A 27 -29.52 -27.00 -7.24
C THR A 27 -28.30 -26.79 -8.11
N ALA A 28 -27.34 -26.05 -7.55
CA ALA A 28 -26.15 -25.59 -8.23
C ALA A 28 -25.36 -26.84 -8.53
N ASP A 29 -25.38 -27.21 -9.79
CA ASP A 29 -24.44 -28.18 -10.32
C ASP A 29 -23.04 -27.78 -9.83
N PRO A 30 -22.26 -28.70 -9.22
CA PRO A 30 -20.99 -28.37 -8.59
C PRO A 30 -20.04 -27.60 -9.51
N GLU A 31 -20.08 -27.87 -10.81
CA GLU A 31 -19.29 -27.15 -11.82
C GLU A 31 -19.69 -25.68 -11.94
N SER A 32 -20.99 -25.39 -11.92
CA SER A 32 -21.51 -24.02 -11.95
C SER A 32 -21.07 -23.23 -10.71
N LEU A 33 -21.04 -23.88 -9.54
CA LEU A 33 -20.55 -23.28 -8.30
C LEU A 33 -19.05 -23.00 -8.35
N ALA A 34 -18.25 -23.94 -8.86
CA ALA A 34 -16.81 -23.77 -9.04
C ALA A 34 -16.49 -22.62 -10.00
N PHE A 35 -17.21 -22.53 -11.12
CA PHE A 35 -17.05 -21.44 -12.08
C PHE A 35 -17.43 -20.08 -11.48
N GLY A 36 -18.53 -20.03 -10.71
CA GLY A 36 -18.95 -18.81 -10.00
C GLY A 36 -17.89 -18.35 -8.99
N LEU A 37 -17.34 -19.28 -8.20
CA LEU A 37 -16.26 -18.97 -7.25
C LEU A 37 -14.98 -18.51 -7.94
N PHE A 38 -14.59 -19.18 -9.03
CA PHE A 38 -13.44 -18.79 -9.84
C PHE A 38 -13.60 -17.36 -10.38
N SER A 39 -14.74 -17.04 -10.98
CA SER A 39 -15.03 -15.69 -11.48
C SER A 39 -14.97 -14.62 -10.38
N MET A 40 -15.44 -14.96 -9.18
CA MET A 40 -15.36 -14.08 -8.02
C MET A 40 -13.90 -13.83 -7.60
N LEU A 41 -13.07 -14.87 -7.56
CA LEU A 41 -11.65 -14.75 -7.22
C LEU A 41 -10.86 -13.93 -8.25
N VAL A 42 -11.14 -14.11 -9.54
CA VAL A 42 -10.57 -13.27 -10.61
C VAL A 42 -10.96 -11.80 -10.43
N THR A 43 -12.20 -11.53 -10.04
CA THR A 43 -12.64 -10.15 -9.73
C THR A 43 -11.87 -9.54 -8.56
N TYR A 44 -11.53 -10.34 -7.54
CA TYR A 44 -10.68 -9.89 -6.44
C TYR A 44 -9.24 -9.63 -6.85
N GLU A 45 -8.69 -10.43 -7.76
CA GLU A 45 -7.38 -10.18 -8.36
C GLU A 45 -7.35 -8.86 -9.15
N ASP A 46 -8.36 -8.59 -9.98
CA ASP A 46 -8.50 -7.32 -10.71
C ASP A 46 -8.62 -6.13 -9.75
N HIS A 47 -9.39 -6.32 -8.67
CA HIS A 47 -9.52 -5.31 -7.62
C HIS A 47 -8.17 -5.02 -6.96
N TYR A 48 -7.37 -6.04 -6.66
CA TYR A 48 -6.02 -5.89 -6.14
C TYR A 48 -5.13 -5.11 -7.12
N ASN A 49 -5.13 -5.46 -8.41
CA ASN A 49 -4.36 -4.75 -9.44
C ASN A 49 -4.71 -3.25 -9.50
N ASN A 50 -6.00 -2.92 -9.38
CA ASN A 50 -6.48 -1.53 -9.31
C ASN A 50 -5.94 -0.81 -8.06
N ILE A 51 -6.02 -1.46 -6.89
CA ILE A 51 -5.49 -0.92 -5.64
C ILE A 51 -3.97 -0.67 -5.73
N GLN A 52 -3.21 -1.62 -6.26
CA GLN A 52 -1.77 -1.49 -6.43
C GLN A 52 -1.42 -0.28 -7.31
N ASN A 53 -2.16 -0.09 -8.41
CA ASN A 53 -1.99 1.07 -9.28
C ASN A 53 -2.30 2.39 -8.55
N LYS A 54 -3.31 2.42 -7.67
CA LYS A 54 -3.60 3.60 -6.84
C LYS A 54 -2.46 3.92 -5.86
N TYR A 55 -1.87 2.92 -5.21
CA TYR A 55 -0.73 3.15 -4.31
C TYR A 55 0.53 3.62 -5.03
N LYS A 56 0.79 3.10 -6.24
CA LYS A 56 1.86 3.62 -7.11
C LYS A 56 1.60 5.09 -7.44
N GLY A 57 0.37 5.44 -7.81
CA GLY A 57 -0.04 6.83 -8.02
C GLY A 57 0.21 7.72 -6.81
N LEU A 58 -0.23 7.30 -5.61
CA LEU A 58 -0.01 8.02 -4.37
C LEU A 58 1.47 8.21 -4.06
N SER A 59 2.29 7.19 -4.27
CA SER A 59 3.75 7.27 -4.08
C SER A 59 4.38 8.32 -4.99
N ILE A 60 4.00 8.33 -6.27
CA ILE A 60 4.50 9.32 -7.25
C ILE A 60 4.05 10.73 -6.86
N THR A 61 2.77 10.92 -6.53
CA THR A 61 2.25 12.22 -6.08
C THR A 61 2.98 12.71 -4.84
N TRP A 62 3.27 11.82 -3.88
CA TRP A 62 3.97 12.16 -2.65
C TRP A 62 5.41 12.63 -2.90
N VAL A 63 6.13 11.93 -3.80
CA VAL A 63 7.47 12.33 -4.24
C VAL A 63 7.43 13.69 -4.93
N ILE A 64 6.50 13.88 -5.88
CA ILE A 64 6.37 15.15 -6.62
C ILE A 64 6.04 16.30 -5.66
N ALA A 65 5.11 16.11 -4.74
CA ALA A 65 4.76 17.12 -3.73
C ALA A 65 5.99 17.53 -2.91
N THR A 66 6.79 16.55 -2.49
CA THR A 66 8.05 16.80 -1.78
C THR A 66 9.02 17.63 -2.62
N PHE A 67 9.22 17.28 -3.89
CA PHE A 67 10.10 18.04 -4.79
C PHE A 67 9.62 19.48 -5.01
N VAL A 68 8.33 19.67 -5.24
CA VAL A 68 7.73 21.01 -5.41
C VAL A 68 7.93 21.84 -4.14
N SER A 69 7.70 21.27 -2.96
CA SER A 69 7.91 21.94 -1.68
C SER A 69 9.38 22.30 -1.45
N ILE A 70 10.34 21.43 -1.80
CA ILE A 70 11.78 21.75 -1.73
C ILE A 70 12.12 22.90 -2.70
N GLY A 71 11.64 22.84 -3.94
CA GLY A 71 11.86 23.90 -4.93
C GLY A 71 11.29 25.24 -4.48
N TYR A 72 10.11 25.23 -3.86
CA TYR A 72 9.50 26.42 -3.27
C TYR A 72 10.36 26.99 -2.13
N LEU A 73 10.84 26.16 -1.20
CA LEU A 73 11.69 26.63 -0.10
C LEU A 73 13.02 27.21 -0.59
N LEU A 74 13.60 26.64 -1.65
CA LEU A 74 14.84 27.12 -2.26
C LEU A 74 14.69 28.43 -3.04
N SER A 75 13.47 28.76 -3.50
CA SER A 75 13.21 30.02 -4.21
C SER A 75 13.36 31.27 -3.33
N GLY A 76 13.33 31.11 -2.00
CA GLY A 76 13.52 32.21 -1.05
C GLY A 76 12.33 33.17 -0.95
N TYR A 77 11.12 32.79 -1.39
CA TYR A 77 9.91 33.59 -1.15
C TYR A 77 9.56 33.70 0.34
N GLU A 78 9.93 32.70 1.15
CA GLU A 78 9.57 32.60 2.57
C GLU A 78 10.51 33.37 3.52
N LYS A 79 11.11 34.48 3.07
CA LYS A 79 12.00 35.32 3.92
C LYS A 79 11.34 35.84 5.19
N ALA A 80 10.00 35.81 5.26
CA ALA A 80 9.24 36.19 6.45
C ALA A 80 9.37 35.15 7.59
N LEU A 81 9.59 33.87 7.28
CA LEU A 81 9.92 32.87 8.28
C LEU A 81 11.40 33.02 8.64
N ASN A 82 11.70 33.52 9.83
CA ASN A 82 13.05 33.56 10.43
C ASN A 82 13.58 32.14 10.78
N ILE A 83 13.24 31.13 9.98
CA ILE A 83 13.65 29.73 10.15
C ILE A 83 14.61 29.40 9.02
N ASP A 84 15.68 28.66 9.32
CA ASP A 84 16.61 28.21 8.30
C ASP A 84 15.91 27.24 7.32
N SER A 85 15.81 27.64 6.04
CA SER A 85 15.19 26.83 4.99
C SER A 85 15.82 25.44 4.86
N LEU A 86 17.11 25.28 5.15
CA LEU A 86 17.78 23.97 5.12
C LEU A 86 17.22 23.03 6.17
N LEU A 87 16.89 23.54 7.36
CA LEU A 87 16.28 22.75 8.43
C LEU A 87 14.88 22.27 8.02
N ILE A 88 14.10 23.14 7.37
CA ILE A 88 12.76 22.80 6.87
C ILE A 88 12.86 21.73 5.77
N ILE A 89 13.76 21.93 4.80
CA ILE A 89 13.99 20.96 3.72
C ILE A 89 14.38 19.59 4.28
N LEU A 90 15.27 19.57 5.27
CA LEU A 90 15.72 18.34 5.92
C LEU A 90 14.60 17.63 6.69
N PHE A 91 13.75 18.38 7.38
CA PHE A 91 12.58 17.81 8.03
C PHE A 91 11.58 17.24 7.01
N LEU A 92 11.36 17.98 5.93
CA LEU A 92 10.47 17.59 4.84
C LEU A 92 10.95 16.29 4.16
N THR A 93 12.26 16.12 3.92
CA THR A 93 12.79 14.90 3.31
C THR A 93 12.67 13.68 4.22
N ILE A 94 12.86 13.85 5.53
CA ILE A 94 12.61 12.78 6.51
C ILE A 94 11.13 12.37 6.47
N LEU A 95 10.20 13.33 6.55
CA LEU A 95 8.76 13.03 6.46
C LEU A 95 8.37 12.39 5.13
N ALA A 96 8.96 12.86 4.03
CA ALA A 96 8.72 12.29 2.71
C ALA A 96 9.15 10.83 2.65
N SER A 97 10.37 10.51 3.12
CA SER A 97 10.88 9.14 3.17
C SER A 97 10.00 8.22 4.04
N GLN A 98 9.52 8.73 5.18
CA GLN A 98 8.63 7.98 6.06
C GLN A 98 7.26 7.72 5.41
N GLY A 99 6.72 8.69 4.68
CA GLY A 99 5.46 8.52 3.94
C GLY A 99 5.57 7.46 2.85
N ILE A 100 6.64 7.48 2.05
CA ILE A 100 6.90 6.46 1.02
C ILE A 100 7.06 5.08 1.65
N PHE A 101 7.78 4.98 2.77
CA PHE A 101 7.90 3.73 3.50
C PHE A 101 6.54 3.17 3.91
N LEU A 102 5.67 3.98 4.50
CA LEU A 102 4.35 3.53 4.95
C LEU A 102 3.53 3.00 3.76
N ILE A 103 3.57 3.68 2.61
CA ILE A 103 2.86 3.21 1.40
C ILE A 103 3.42 1.85 0.96
N TRP A 104 4.74 1.70 0.88
CA TRP A 104 5.37 0.43 0.49
C TRP A 104 5.19 -0.69 1.51
N PHE A 105 5.13 -0.35 2.80
CA PHE A 105 4.87 -1.32 3.86
C PHE A 105 3.47 -1.90 3.73
N ILE A 106 2.47 -1.07 3.44
CA ILE A 106 1.11 -1.55 3.20
C ILE A 106 1.08 -2.38 1.90
N ASP A 107 1.72 -1.90 0.82
CA ASP A 107 1.81 -2.59 -0.47
C ASP A 107 2.41 -4.01 -0.33
N ALA A 108 3.60 -4.11 0.27
CA ALA A 108 4.30 -5.38 0.43
C ALA A 108 3.69 -6.27 1.53
N GLY A 109 3.29 -5.70 2.66
CA GLY A 109 2.93 -6.48 3.85
C GLY A 109 1.49 -7.00 3.85
N VAL A 110 0.54 -6.16 3.46
CA VAL A 110 -0.89 -6.51 3.50
C VAL A 110 -1.30 -7.16 2.19
N TYR A 111 -0.92 -6.55 1.08
CA TYR A 111 -1.48 -6.97 -0.20
C TYR A 111 -0.79 -8.18 -0.80
N HIS A 112 0.51 -8.36 -0.61
CA HIS A 112 1.17 -9.57 -1.09
C HIS A 112 0.55 -10.82 -0.45
N LYS A 113 0.21 -10.77 0.85
CA LYS A 113 -0.49 -11.87 1.52
C LYS A 113 -1.89 -12.09 0.98
N LEU A 114 -2.61 -11.01 0.69
CA LEU A 114 -3.95 -11.09 0.13
C LEU A 114 -3.92 -11.76 -1.25
N ILE A 115 -3.05 -11.31 -2.16
CA ILE A 115 -2.96 -11.91 -3.50
C ILE A 115 -2.47 -13.35 -3.45
N SER A 116 -1.50 -13.68 -2.60
CA SER A 116 -1.04 -15.06 -2.40
C SER A 116 -2.17 -15.98 -1.95
N SER A 117 -3.07 -15.50 -1.06
CA SER A 117 -4.23 -16.29 -0.64
C SER A 117 -5.24 -16.52 -1.78
N ILE A 118 -5.48 -15.50 -2.62
CA ILE A 118 -6.39 -15.59 -3.77
C ILE A 118 -5.82 -16.57 -4.80
N TRP A 119 -4.55 -16.43 -5.16
CA TRP A 119 -3.89 -17.31 -6.12
C TRP A 119 -3.83 -18.77 -5.65
N LEU A 120 -3.62 -19.01 -4.34
CA LEU A 120 -3.65 -20.36 -3.79
C LEU A 120 -5.03 -21.01 -3.95
N GLU A 121 -6.11 -20.27 -3.71
CA GLU A 121 -7.47 -20.79 -3.88
C GLU A 121 -7.82 -21.00 -5.36
N ILE A 122 -7.45 -20.06 -6.24
CA ILE A 122 -7.61 -20.22 -7.69
C ILE A 122 -6.88 -21.47 -8.17
N TYR A 123 -5.64 -21.68 -7.72
CA TYR A 123 -4.84 -22.85 -8.06
C TYR A 123 -5.54 -24.17 -7.69
N LYS A 124 -6.11 -24.25 -6.47
CA LYS A 124 -6.85 -25.44 -6.04
C LYS A 124 -8.09 -25.67 -6.89
N ILE A 125 -8.78 -24.62 -7.32
CA ILE A 125 -9.94 -24.75 -8.20
C ILE A 125 -9.49 -25.25 -9.58
N GLU A 126 -8.46 -24.65 -10.18
CA GLU A 126 -7.88 -25.08 -11.46
C GLU A 126 -7.37 -26.54 -11.43
N GLU A 127 -6.86 -27.00 -10.28
CA GLU A 127 -6.41 -28.39 -10.09
C GLU A 127 -7.58 -29.38 -10.09
N ASN A 128 -8.68 -29.01 -9.44
CA ASN A 128 -9.89 -29.84 -9.35
C ASN A 128 -10.77 -29.76 -10.61
N HIS A 129 -10.63 -28.69 -11.41
CA HIS A 129 -11.46 -28.37 -12.58
C HIS A 129 -10.60 -28.05 -13.82
N PRO A 130 -10.06 -29.08 -14.51
CA PRO A 130 -9.14 -28.91 -15.64
C PRO A 130 -9.70 -28.08 -16.81
N GLU A 131 -11.02 -27.98 -16.93
CA GLU A 131 -11.74 -27.20 -17.94
C GLU A 131 -11.53 -25.69 -17.84
N ILE A 132 -11.16 -25.16 -16.68
CA ILE A 132 -10.99 -23.72 -16.42
C ILE A 132 -9.66 -23.17 -16.96
N GLY A 133 -8.68 -24.05 -17.19
CA GLY A 133 -7.32 -23.69 -17.59
C GLY A 133 -6.34 -23.68 -16.42
N LYS A 134 -5.05 -23.48 -16.71
CA LYS A 134 -3.94 -23.61 -15.74
C LYS A 134 -3.00 -22.40 -15.75
N SER A 135 -3.52 -21.19 -15.91
CA SER A 135 -2.67 -19.99 -15.99
C SER A 135 -1.95 -19.72 -14.67
N HIS A 136 -2.59 -19.97 -13.53
CA HIS A 136 -2.03 -19.66 -12.21
C HIS A 136 -1.00 -20.69 -11.73
N HIS A 137 -1.04 -21.90 -12.29
CA HIS A 137 -0.03 -22.93 -12.05
C HIS A 137 1.38 -22.45 -12.45
N LEU A 138 1.51 -21.79 -13.60
CA LEU A 138 2.81 -21.27 -14.08
C LEU A 138 3.33 -20.16 -13.16
N VAL A 139 2.45 -19.28 -12.68
CA VAL A 139 2.81 -18.18 -11.78
C VAL A 139 3.31 -18.71 -10.44
N LEU A 140 2.64 -19.71 -9.89
CA LEU A 140 3.06 -20.37 -8.65
C LEU A 140 4.34 -21.20 -8.82
N GLU A 141 4.52 -21.86 -9.97
CA GLU A 141 5.75 -22.60 -10.26
C GLU A 141 6.96 -21.65 -10.35
N LEU A 142 6.79 -20.51 -11.01
CA LEU A 142 7.79 -19.43 -11.03
C LEU A 142 8.07 -18.91 -9.62
N HIS A 143 7.04 -18.71 -8.79
CA HIS A 143 7.20 -18.26 -7.40
C HIS A 143 7.87 -19.30 -6.49
N LYS A 144 7.60 -20.60 -6.67
CA LYS A 144 8.24 -21.69 -5.88
C LYS A 144 9.74 -21.80 -6.16
N LYS A 145 10.16 -21.44 -7.38
CA LYS A 145 11.56 -21.52 -7.80
C LYS A 145 12.41 -20.40 -7.22
N ASP A 146 11.82 -19.22 -7.01
CA ASP A 146 12.49 -18.11 -6.37
C ASP A 146 12.37 -18.20 -4.85
N SER A 147 13.47 -17.93 -4.15
CA SER A 147 13.51 -17.88 -2.69
C SER A 147 12.45 -16.90 -2.16
N ASP A 148 11.55 -17.41 -1.32
CA ASP A 148 10.54 -16.69 -0.53
C ASP A 148 10.46 -15.17 -0.81
N PRO A 149 9.77 -14.77 -1.90
CA PRO A 149 9.83 -13.40 -2.42
C PRO A 149 9.30 -12.37 -1.41
N GLU A 150 8.45 -12.80 -0.48
CA GLU A 150 8.00 -12.00 0.67
C GLU A 150 9.19 -11.54 1.53
N LYS A 151 10.09 -12.46 1.87
CA LYS A 151 11.28 -12.16 2.67
C LYS A 151 12.22 -11.24 1.90
N PHE A 152 12.45 -11.51 0.62
CA PHE A 152 13.31 -10.66 -0.20
C PHE A 152 12.79 -9.23 -0.28
N HIS A 153 11.52 -9.02 -0.64
CA HIS A 153 10.93 -7.69 -0.71
C HIS A 153 10.93 -7.01 0.66
N GLY A 154 10.52 -7.71 1.72
CA GLY A 154 10.52 -7.16 3.08
C GLY A 154 11.91 -6.70 3.52
N ILE A 155 12.93 -7.52 3.30
CA ILE A 155 14.33 -7.19 3.63
C ILE A 155 14.83 -6.03 2.77
N PHE A 156 14.55 -6.04 1.46
CA PHE A 156 14.99 -5.00 0.54
C PHE A 156 14.41 -3.63 0.93
N TYR A 157 13.10 -3.55 1.20
CA TYR A 157 12.46 -2.31 1.63
C TYR A 157 12.96 -1.85 2.99
N ALA A 158 12.98 -2.74 3.99
CA ALA A 158 13.49 -2.41 5.32
C ALA A 158 14.92 -1.86 5.25
N THR A 159 15.82 -2.53 4.52
CA THR A 159 17.22 -2.13 4.35
C THR A 159 17.33 -0.78 3.66
N SER A 160 16.57 -0.55 2.57
CA SER A 160 16.57 0.72 1.84
C SER A 160 16.17 1.90 2.73
N ILE A 161 15.18 1.69 3.61
CA ILE A 161 14.70 2.71 4.52
C ILE A 161 15.67 2.97 5.67
N PHE A 162 16.27 1.92 6.24
CA PHE A 162 17.35 2.11 7.21
C PHE A 162 18.50 2.88 6.62
N PHE A 163 18.88 2.57 5.39
CA PHE A 163 19.92 3.30 4.68
C PHE A 163 19.55 4.78 4.52
N LEU A 164 18.35 5.10 4.02
CA LEU A 164 17.89 6.48 3.84
C LEU A 164 17.80 7.25 5.18
N LEU A 165 17.27 6.62 6.23
CA LEU A 165 17.20 7.22 7.56
C LEU A 165 18.58 7.47 8.16
N PHE A 166 19.52 6.53 7.98
CA PHE A 166 20.89 6.68 8.46
C PHE A 166 21.61 7.83 7.76
N VAL A 167 21.45 7.95 6.44
CA VAL A 167 21.97 9.06 5.64
C VAL A 167 21.35 10.39 6.11
N GLY A 168 20.02 10.45 6.20
CA GLY A 168 19.29 11.66 6.61
C GLY A 168 19.65 12.13 8.03
N LEU A 169 19.70 11.20 8.99
CA LEU A 169 20.10 11.49 10.37
C LEU A 169 21.58 11.86 10.47
N GLY A 170 22.45 11.23 9.68
CA GLY A 170 23.86 11.60 9.58
C GLY A 170 24.04 13.03 9.08
N SER A 171 23.34 13.41 8.00
CA SER A 171 23.34 14.77 7.47
C SER A 171 22.79 15.78 8.48
N LEU A 172 21.68 15.45 9.18
CA LEU A 172 21.12 16.29 10.24
C LEU A 172 22.09 16.46 11.40
N SER A 173 22.74 15.39 11.83
CA SER A 173 23.70 15.39 12.92
C SER A 173 24.92 16.25 12.58
N LEU A 174 25.43 16.15 11.35
CA LEU A 174 26.53 16.99 10.88
C LEU A 174 26.14 18.47 10.85
N TYR A 175 24.96 18.77 10.30
CA TYR A 175 24.45 20.14 10.22
C TYR A 175 24.23 20.76 11.61
N LEU A 176 23.60 20.04 12.53
CA LEU A 176 23.38 20.51 13.91
C LEU A 176 24.69 20.66 14.69
N TYR A 177 25.69 19.78 14.45
CA TYR A 177 27.02 19.90 15.04
C TYR A 177 27.72 21.20 14.64
N LEU A 178 27.55 21.65 13.38
CA LEU A 178 28.10 22.91 12.89
C LEU A 178 27.44 24.13 13.55
N ILE A 179 26.14 24.06 13.86
CA ILE A 179 25.42 25.15 14.53
C ILE A 179 25.76 25.19 16.02
N LYS A 180 25.50 24.09 16.75
CA LYS A 180 25.71 23.98 18.20
C LYS A 180 25.94 22.53 18.58
N LYS A 181 27.15 22.22 19.07
CA LYS A 181 27.60 20.86 19.42
C LYS A 181 26.63 20.07 20.30
N TRP A 182 25.96 20.69 21.27
CA TRP A 182 25.02 19.99 22.18
C TRP A 182 23.78 19.43 21.47
N LEU A 183 23.38 19.98 20.32
CA LEU A 183 22.21 19.51 19.56
C LEU A 183 22.40 18.10 18.99
N ILE A 184 23.64 17.60 18.94
CA ILE A 184 23.94 16.22 18.55
C ILE A 184 23.29 15.18 19.48
N LEU A 185 23.03 15.54 20.74
CA LEU A 185 22.37 14.64 21.69
C LEU A 185 20.92 14.34 21.24
N ILE A 186 20.27 15.30 20.59
CA ILE A 186 18.90 15.14 20.07
C ILE A 186 18.91 14.16 18.89
N THR A 187 19.88 14.27 17.97
CA THR A 187 19.96 13.34 16.83
C THR A 187 20.29 11.93 17.27
N ILE A 188 21.17 11.76 18.25
CA ILE A 188 21.47 10.45 18.85
C ILE A 188 20.20 9.86 19.49
N PHE A 189 19.43 10.66 20.23
CA PHE A 189 18.18 10.19 20.83
C PHE A 189 17.17 9.73 19.76
N ILE A 190 16.95 10.54 18.72
CA ILE A 190 16.07 10.19 17.59
C ILE A 190 16.55 8.89 16.92
N PHE A 191 17.85 8.75 16.71
CA PHE A 191 18.45 7.56 16.11
C PHE A 191 18.19 6.30 16.95
N ILE A 192 18.33 6.39 18.28
CA ILE A 192 17.99 5.29 19.20
C ILE A 192 16.51 4.92 19.10
N VAL A 193 15.61 5.92 19.08
CA VAL A 193 14.17 5.68 18.93
C VAL A 193 13.86 4.97 17.62
N VAL A 194 14.49 5.38 16.52
CA VAL A 194 14.34 4.74 15.21
C VAL A 194 14.82 3.28 15.24
N ILE A 195 15.97 2.99 15.85
CA ILE A 195 16.48 1.62 16.01
C ILE A 195 15.52 0.76 16.85
N ILE A 196 14.96 1.31 17.93
CA ILE A 196 14.02 0.59 18.77
C ILE A 196 12.75 0.28 17.97
N ALA A 197 12.18 1.28 17.28
CA ALA A 197 10.99 1.10 16.45
C ALA A 197 11.21 0.07 15.34
N ALA A 198 12.37 0.14 14.68
CA ALA A 198 12.82 -0.82 13.68
C ALA A 198 12.89 -2.25 14.21
N HIS A 199 13.55 -2.41 15.34
CA HIS A 199 13.67 -3.71 15.98
C HIS A 199 12.30 -4.27 16.36
N PHE A 200 11.39 -3.44 16.88
CA PHE A 200 10.00 -3.83 17.13
C PHE A 200 9.28 -4.24 15.85
N LEU A 201 9.43 -3.48 14.77
CA LEU A 201 8.80 -3.76 13.48
C LEU A 201 9.23 -5.12 12.91
N VAL A 202 10.54 -5.40 12.91
CA VAL A 202 11.10 -6.69 12.47
C VAL A 202 10.62 -7.85 13.34
N ARG A 203 10.42 -7.61 14.65
CA ARG A 203 9.92 -8.63 15.57
C ARG A 203 8.42 -8.87 15.50
N THR A 204 7.66 -8.04 14.80
CA THR A 204 6.22 -8.24 14.72
C THR A 204 5.90 -9.57 14.03
N PRO A 205 4.91 -10.33 14.53
CA PRO A 205 4.55 -11.65 14.02
C PRO A 205 4.08 -11.64 12.56
N LEU A 206 3.91 -10.45 11.95
CA LEU A 206 3.58 -10.29 10.55
C LEU A 206 4.60 -10.97 9.61
N PHE A 207 5.85 -11.19 10.04
CA PHE A 207 6.88 -11.88 9.24
C PHE A 207 7.18 -13.32 9.67
N ARG A 208 6.45 -13.87 10.65
CA ARG A 208 6.68 -15.24 11.11
C ARG A 208 5.85 -16.17 10.23
N THR A 209 6.46 -16.78 9.21
CA THR A 209 5.81 -17.81 8.40
C THR A 209 5.46 -18.99 9.32
N LYS A 210 4.21 -19.48 9.24
CA LYS A 210 3.69 -20.62 10.01
C LYS A 210 4.19 -21.94 9.39
N ASP A 211 5.50 -22.11 9.29
CA ASP A 211 6.09 -23.33 8.69
C ASP A 211 6.46 -24.39 9.73
N GLU A 212 5.96 -24.29 10.95
CA GLU A 212 6.12 -25.30 11.99
C GLU A 212 4.74 -25.81 12.42
N ASN A 213 4.14 -26.69 11.60
CA ASN A 213 3.20 -27.73 12.00
C ASN A 213 2.98 -28.71 10.84
#